data_AF-A0A497MV81-F1
#
_entry.id   AF-A0A497MV81-F1
#
_cell.length_a   1.000
_cell.length_b   1.000
_cell.length_c   1.000
_cell.angle_alpha   90.00
_cell.angle_beta   90.00
_cell.angle_gamma   90.00
#
_symmetry.space_group_name_H-M   'P 1'
#
loop_
_entity.id
_entity.type
_entity.pdbx_description
1 polymer ?
#
loop_
_entity_poly.entity_id
_entity_poly.type
_entity_poly.pdbx_seq_one_letter_code
_entity_poly.pdbx_strand_id
1 'polypeptide(L)'
;MLKTNEERLVKVSVLGEVSSPVMRYPYRISAKGEPMVLPGVGGIRYNVRVGDPAVGWMADHVEPGVSIKVSDTNANMALNILSCIGNEAIVVSGDAKGSKGVVTGKHGGIEHVIVDFSPEVLDKLVIGDKVLVKAYGVGLKILNFPEVRVMNIDPKLLKLMDLKIVEGFLEVPVTHLVPASIMGSGLGAVQTYSGDYDIQLFDEETVKKYHLEDLRLGDLVAIMNAEHTYGRIYRSGAVSIGVVVHTDCVMAGHGPGVTTIMTSGSGKIKPRIDPEANIAKLLNLRDDI
;
A
#
# COMPACT_ATOMS: atom_id res chain seq x y z
N MET A 1 19.24 -17.53 -5.05
CA MET A 1 18.08 -17.51 -4.15
C MET A 1 18.35 -16.49 -3.04
N LEU A 2 17.39 -15.62 -2.73
CA LEU A 2 17.51 -14.67 -1.62
C LEU A 2 17.50 -15.42 -0.28
N LYS A 3 18.46 -15.12 0.59
CA LYS A 3 18.50 -15.64 1.96
C LYS A 3 17.86 -14.61 2.87
N THR A 4 16.84 -15.00 3.62
CA THR A 4 16.15 -14.15 4.59
C THR A 4 16.33 -14.67 6.00
N ASN A 5 15.92 -13.88 6.99
CA ASN A 5 15.78 -14.28 8.40
C ASN A 5 14.32 -14.65 8.75
N GLU A 6 13.53 -15.10 7.76
CA GLU A 6 12.10 -15.38 7.92
C GLU A 6 11.82 -16.37 9.06
N GLU A 7 12.69 -17.35 9.26
CA GLU A 7 12.61 -18.36 10.32
C GLU A 7 12.70 -17.78 11.73
N ARG A 8 13.17 -16.54 11.88
CA ARG A 8 13.29 -15.82 13.16
C ARG A 8 12.19 -14.80 13.37
N LEU A 9 11.29 -14.63 12.40
CA LEU A 9 10.20 -13.67 12.51
C LEU A 9 9.09 -14.21 13.39
N VAL A 10 8.50 -13.34 14.18
CA VAL A 10 7.35 -13.65 15.03
C VAL A 10 6.08 -13.30 14.27
N LYS A 11 5.13 -14.24 14.28
CA LYS A 11 3.76 -14.01 13.82
C LYS A 11 2.89 -13.68 15.02
N VAL A 12 2.12 -12.61 14.93
CA VAL A 12 1.28 -12.13 16.04
C VAL A 12 -0.13 -11.83 15.54
N SER A 13 -1.12 -12.12 16.38
CA SER A 13 -2.50 -11.75 16.13
C SER A 13 -2.70 -10.26 16.37
N VAL A 14 -3.22 -9.54 15.38
CA VAL A 14 -3.64 -8.14 15.56
C VAL A 14 -5.07 -8.00 15.08
N LEU A 15 -5.91 -7.40 15.92
CA LEU A 15 -7.34 -7.24 15.64
C LEU A 15 -7.57 -5.85 15.03
N GLY A 16 -8.46 -5.79 14.04
CA GLY A 16 -9.08 -4.58 13.54
C GLY A 16 -10.60 -4.72 13.51
N GLU A 17 -11.28 -3.61 13.29
CA GLU A 17 -12.72 -3.51 13.12
C GLU A 17 -13.01 -2.80 11.79
N VAL A 18 -13.97 -3.32 11.00
CA VAL A 18 -14.41 -2.68 9.75
C VAL A 18 -14.84 -1.25 10.06
N SER A 19 -14.12 -0.28 9.49
CA SER A 19 -14.29 1.12 9.80
C SER A 19 -15.43 1.73 8.99
N SER A 20 -16.20 2.63 9.59
CA SER A 20 -17.15 3.45 8.84
C SER A 20 -16.41 4.36 7.85
N PRO A 21 -17.00 4.71 6.69
CA PRO A 21 -16.56 5.86 5.92
C PRO A 21 -16.47 7.11 6.81
N VAL A 22 -15.46 7.95 6.57
CA VAL A 22 -15.21 9.15 7.38
C VAL A 22 -15.27 10.41 6.52
N MET A 23 -16.09 11.37 6.95
CA MET A 23 -16.22 12.67 6.33
C MET A 23 -16.11 13.75 7.41
N ARG A 24 -14.96 14.43 7.47
CA ARG A 24 -14.73 15.52 8.43
C ARG A 24 -15.43 16.81 8.02
N TYR A 25 -15.53 17.05 6.72
CA TYR A 25 -16.18 18.20 6.10
C TYR A 25 -16.93 17.71 4.86
N PRO A 26 -18.05 18.35 4.47
CA PRO A 26 -18.83 17.93 3.30
C PRO A 26 -18.07 18.17 1.98
N TYR A 27 -17.16 19.15 1.95
CA TYR A 27 -16.37 19.49 0.78
C TYR A 27 -14.92 19.03 0.91
N ARG A 28 -14.39 18.46 -0.17
CA ARG A 28 -12.96 18.39 -0.49
C ARG A 28 -12.61 19.60 -1.35
N ILE A 29 -11.47 20.23 -1.10
CA ILE A 29 -11.01 21.36 -1.90
C ILE A 29 -10.00 20.84 -2.90
N SER A 30 -10.29 20.97 -4.19
CA SER A 30 -9.39 20.51 -5.25
C SER A 30 -8.10 21.34 -5.31
N ALA A 31 -7.09 20.87 -6.03
CA ALA A 31 -5.86 21.62 -6.26
C ALA A 31 -6.07 22.95 -7.01
N LYS A 32 -7.23 23.13 -7.64
CA LYS A 32 -7.67 24.38 -8.27
C LYS A 32 -8.47 25.30 -7.34
N GLY A 33 -8.71 24.88 -6.10
CA GLY A 33 -9.51 25.61 -5.11
C GLY A 33 -11.02 25.40 -5.22
N GLU A 34 -11.48 24.39 -5.96
CA GLU A 34 -12.90 24.13 -6.16
C GLU A 34 -13.45 23.19 -5.06
N PRO A 35 -14.59 23.51 -4.42
CA PRO A 35 -15.22 22.63 -3.46
C PRO A 35 -15.98 21.49 -4.16
N MET A 36 -15.69 20.25 -3.79
CA MET A 36 -16.27 19.04 -4.38
C MET A 36 -16.86 18.13 -3.29
N VAL A 37 -18.01 17.50 -3.56
CA VAL A 37 -18.62 16.49 -2.68
C VAL A 37 -18.35 15.12 -3.26
N LEU A 38 -17.45 14.37 -2.64
CA LEU A 38 -16.92 13.12 -3.18
C LEU A 38 -16.88 12.02 -2.11
N PRO A 39 -17.09 10.75 -2.48
CA PRO A 39 -16.76 9.62 -1.63
C PRO A 39 -15.28 9.65 -1.22
N GLY A 40 -15.00 9.21 0.02
CA GLY A 40 -13.71 9.40 0.68
C GLY A 40 -12.99 8.09 1.07
N VAL A 41 -12.28 8.18 2.19
CA VAL A 41 -11.67 7.08 2.95
C VAL A 41 -12.68 6.27 3.78
N GLY A 42 -12.29 5.06 4.20
CA GLY A 42 -13.01 4.19 5.12
C GLY A 42 -14.20 3.44 4.50
N GLY A 43 -14.68 2.43 5.21
CA GLY A 43 -15.84 1.63 4.79
C GLY A 43 -15.50 0.36 4.03
N ILE A 44 -16.56 -0.18 3.41
CA ILE A 44 -16.52 -1.28 2.47
C ILE A 44 -16.77 -0.68 1.08
N ARG A 45 -15.82 -0.85 0.15
CA ARG A 45 -15.96 -0.47 -1.26
C ARG A 45 -16.37 -1.70 -2.06
N TYR A 46 -17.61 -1.69 -2.53
CA TYR A 46 -18.20 -2.80 -3.27
C TYR A 46 -17.73 -2.86 -4.73
N ASN A 47 -17.27 -1.75 -5.30
CA ASN A 47 -16.93 -1.61 -6.72
C ASN A 47 -15.50 -1.13 -6.98
N VAL A 48 -14.66 -1.06 -5.94
CA VAL A 48 -13.24 -0.71 -6.04
C VAL A 48 -12.44 -1.69 -5.21
N ARG A 49 -11.58 -2.47 -5.85
CA ARG A 49 -10.74 -3.50 -5.25
C ARG A 49 -9.31 -3.39 -5.78
N VAL A 50 -8.41 -4.11 -5.12
CA VAL A 50 -7.03 -4.23 -5.62
C VAL A 50 -7.04 -4.78 -7.06
N GLY A 51 -6.17 -4.24 -7.91
CA GLY A 51 -6.13 -4.51 -9.34
C GLY A 51 -6.89 -3.49 -10.21
N ASP A 52 -7.88 -2.79 -9.67
CA ASP A 52 -8.62 -1.76 -10.40
C ASP A 52 -7.77 -0.50 -10.64
N PRO A 53 -8.16 0.39 -11.58
CA PRO A 53 -7.48 1.68 -11.76
C PRO A 53 -7.41 2.48 -10.45
N ALA A 54 -6.23 3.04 -10.17
CA ALA A 54 -6.03 3.98 -9.08
C ALA A 54 -6.40 5.41 -9.47
N VAL A 55 -6.64 5.69 -10.76
CA VAL A 55 -6.85 7.04 -11.29
C VAL A 55 -8.20 7.14 -12.00
N GLY A 56 -8.85 8.31 -11.91
CA GLY A 56 -10.03 8.64 -12.72
C GLY A 56 -11.38 8.33 -12.06
N TRP A 57 -11.39 7.98 -10.77
CA TRP A 57 -12.63 7.86 -10.03
C TRP A 57 -13.22 9.23 -9.71
N MET A 58 -14.55 9.34 -9.69
CA MET A 58 -15.23 10.51 -9.12
C MET A 58 -15.24 10.41 -7.59
N ALA A 59 -14.05 10.46 -6.99
CA ALA A 59 -13.83 10.23 -5.58
C ALA A 59 -12.53 10.91 -5.08
N ASP A 60 -12.23 10.78 -3.78
CA ASP A 60 -11.01 11.32 -3.16
C ASP A 60 -10.48 10.33 -2.11
N HIS A 61 -9.26 9.80 -2.27
CA HIS A 61 -8.66 8.81 -1.35
C HIS A 61 -9.50 7.54 -1.13
N VAL A 62 -10.03 6.92 -2.20
CA VAL A 62 -10.77 5.67 -2.04
C VAL A 62 -9.81 4.54 -1.70
N GLU A 63 -10.07 3.89 -0.57
CA GLU A 63 -9.38 2.69 -0.11
C GLU A 63 -10.09 1.45 -0.68
N PRO A 64 -9.44 0.57 -1.47
CA PRO A 64 -10.09 -0.59 -2.08
C PRO A 64 -10.51 -1.66 -1.07
N GLY A 65 -11.63 -2.35 -1.35
CA GLY A 65 -12.10 -3.44 -0.50
C GLY A 65 -12.57 -2.96 0.87
N VAL A 66 -11.89 -3.35 1.94
CA VAL A 66 -12.35 -3.13 3.31
C VAL A 66 -11.29 -2.40 4.13
N SER A 67 -11.66 -1.25 4.67
CA SER A 67 -10.83 -0.51 5.61
C SER A 67 -11.09 -0.99 7.04
N ILE A 68 -10.04 -1.27 7.79
CA ILE A 68 -10.13 -1.67 9.20
C ILE A 68 -9.29 -0.77 10.10
N LYS A 69 -9.78 -0.54 11.32
CA LYS A 69 -9.06 0.18 12.38
C LYS A 69 -9.52 -0.26 13.77
N VAL A 70 -8.82 0.18 14.82
CA VAL A 70 -9.27 0.04 16.21
C VAL A 70 -9.36 1.42 16.86
N SER A 71 -10.28 1.59 17.81
CA SER A 71 -10.47 2.86 18.53
C SER A 71 -9.33 3.17 19.51
N ASP A 72 -8.74 2.15 20.14
CA ASP A 72 -7.57 2.31 20.99
C ASP A 72 -6.35 2.70 20.14
N THR A 73 -5.77 3.87 20.42
CA THR A 73 -4.67 4.45 19.64
C THR A 73 -3.44 3.55 19.59
N ASN A 74 -3.09 2.90 20.70
CA ASN A 74 -1.89 2.06 20.78
C ASN A 74 -2.11 0.74 20.03
N ALA A 75 -3.28 0.13 20.18
CA ALA A 75 -3.67 -1.05 19.43
C ALA A 75 -3.78 -0.74 17.93
N ASN A 76 -4.29 0.42 17.54
CA ASN A 76 -4.37 0.82 16.14
C ASN A 76 -3.00 1.11 15.55
N MET A 77 -2.08 1.70 16.32
CA MET A 77 -0.68 1.83 15.91
C MET A 77 -0.04 0.46 15.72
N ALA A 78 -0.29 -0.50 16.61
CA ALA A 78 0.18 -1.88 16.46
C ALA A 78 -0.43 -2.55 15.22
N LEU A 79 -1.73 -2.36 14.94
CA LEU A 79 -2.38 -2.82 13.72
C LEU A 79 -1.68 -2.28 12.46
N ASN A 80 -1.43 -0.98 12.42
CA ASN A 80 -0.81 -0.34 11.28
C ASN A 80 0.67 -0.73 11.10
N ILE A 81 1.45 -0.83 12.19
CA ILE A 81 2.87 -1.18 12.11
C ILE A 81 3.07 -2.67 11.79
N LEU A 82 2.34 -3.55 12.49
CA LEU A 82 2.60 -4.99 12.44
C LEU A 82 1.98 -5.68 11.22
N SER A 83 0.85 -5.19 10.72
CA SER A 83 0.25 -5.73 9.49
C SER A 83 1.20 -5.51 8.33
N CYS A 84 1.36 -6.49 7.46
CA CYS A 84 2.15 -6.39 6.24
C CYS A 84 1.28 -6.74 5.03
N ILE A 85 1.55 -6.11 3.89
CA ILE A 85 0.90 -6.43 2.62
C ILE A 85 1.17 -7.91 2.29
N GLY A 86 0.10 -8.65 2.02
CA GLY A 86 0.11 -10.10 1.83
C GLY A 86 -0.27 -10.92 3.06
N ASN A 87 -0.43 -10.32 4.25
CA ASN A 87 -0.85 -11.06 5.44
C ASN A 87 -2.30 -11.57 5.33
N GLU A 88 -2.54 -12.77 5.87
CA GLU A 88 -3.90 -13.34 5.98
C GLU A 88 -4.73 -12.54 6.99
N ALA A 89 -5.92 -12.13 6.55
CA ALA A 89 -6.96 -11.51 7.37
C ALA A 89 -8.15 -12.46 7.46
N ILE A 90 -8.78 -12.55 8.63
CA ILE A 90 -9.89 -13.47 8.89
C ILE A 90 -11.00 -12.69 9.58
N VAL A 91 -12.21 -12.73 9.03
CA VAL A 91 -13.39 -12.17 9.70
C VAL A 91 -13.74 -13.08 10.89
N VAL A 92 -13.86 -12.52 12.10
CA VAL A 92 -14.10 -13.29 13.34
C VAL A 92 -15.45 -12.99 14.02
N SER A 93 -16.27 -12.13 13.42
CA SER A 93 -17.65 -11.82 13.83
C SER A 93 -18.59 -11.72 12.61
N GLY A 94 -19.88 -11.46 12.86
CA GLY A 94 -20.85 -11.20 11.81
C GLY A 94 -21.17 -12.39 10.90
N ASP A 95 -21.91 -12.11 9.85
CA ASP A 95 -22.38 -13.12 8.89
C ASP A 95 -21.26 -13.62 7.97
N ALA A 96 -20.20 -12.82 7.81
CA ALA A 96 -19.00 -13.18 7.08
C ALA A 96 -17.97 -13.96 7.91
N LYS A 97 -18.25 -14.31 9.17
CA LYS A 97 -17.29 -15.01 10.06
C LYS A 97 -16.66 -16.25 9.41
N GLY A 98 -15.35 -16.35 9.51
CA GLY A 98 -14.54 -17.42 8.93
C GLY A 98 -14.03 -17.12 7.51
N SER A 99 -14.57 -16.09 6.85
CA SER A 99 -14.09 -15.64 5.55
C SER A 99 -12.66 -15.13 5.66
N LYS A 100 -11.86 -15.44 4.65
CA LYS A 100 -10.45 -15.07 4.56
C LYS A 100 -10.25 -13.98 3.53
N GLY A 101 -9.35 -13.06 3.84
CA GLY A 101 -8.92 -11.98 2.98
C GLY A 101 -7.42 -11.78 3.12
N VAL A 102 -6.93 -10.72 2.48
CA VAL A 102 -5.50 -10.40 2.45
C VAL A 102 -5.29 -8.90 2.63
N VAL A 103 -4.33 -8.52 3.47
CA VAL A 103 -3.93 -7.11 3.61
C VAL A 103 -3.30 -6.63 2.29
N THR A 104 -3.85 -5.57 1.70
CA THR A 104 -3.40 -5.00 0.43
C THR A 104 -2.69 -3.65 0.60
N GLY A 105 -2.88 -2.98 1.73
CA GLY A 105 -2.28 -1.67 1.96
C GLY A 105 -2.50 -1.10 3.34
N LYS A 106 -1.97 0.11 3.55
CA LYS A 106 -2.13 0.90 4.77
C LYS A 106 -2.24 2.37 4.37
N HIS A 107 -3.10 3.13 5.03
CA HIS A 107 -3.27 4.55 4.77
C HIS A 107 -3.02 5.37 6.04
N GLY A 108 -1.98 6.20 5.99
CA GLY A 108 -1.54 7.05 7.11
C GLY A 108 -2.46 8.25 7.35
N GLY A 109 -2.39 8.81 8.55
CA GLY A 109 -3.22 9.96 8.94
C GLY A 109 -4.61 9.55 9.44
N ILE A 110 -5.35 8.73 8.69
CA ILE A 110 -6.55 8.05 9.21
C ILE A 110 -6.23 6.72 9.91
N GLU A 111 -5.02 6.20 9.68
CA GLU A 111 -4.46 4.99 10.28
C GLU A 111 -5.34 3.76 10.03
N HIS A 112 -5.66 3.53 8.75
CA HIS A 112 -6.39 2.35 8.28
C HIS A 112 -5.43 1.29 7.73
N VAL A 113 -5.75 0.02 8.01
CA VAL A 113 -5.25 -1.11 7.24
C VAL A 113 -6.31 -1.51 6.21
N ILE A 114 -5.88 -1.80 4.99
CA ILE A 114 -6.76 -2.10 3.85
C ILE A 114 -6.68 -3.59 3.57
N VAL A 115 -7.84 -4.25 3.48
CA VAL A 115 -7.99 -5.69 3.32
C VAL A 115 -8.88 -5.99 2.13
N ASP A 116 -8.41 -6.84 1.23
CA ASP A 116 -9.22 -7.39 0.15
C ASP A 116 -9.89 -8.69 0.60
N PHE A 117 -11.19 -8.79 0.31
CA PHE A 117 -11.99 -10.00 0.41
C PHE A 117 -12.70 -10.22 -0.92
N SER A 118 -13.18 -11.44 -1.17
CA SER A 118 -13.96 -11.73 -2.38
C SER A 118 -15.28 -10.94 -2.38
N PRO A 119 -15.88 -10.66 -3.56
CA PRO A 119 -17.12 -9.90 -3.66
C PRO A 119 -18.25 -10.47 -2.80
N GLU A 120 -18.38 -11.80 -2.74
CA GLU A 120 -19.42 -12.48 -1.96
C GLU A 120 -19.25 -12.31 -0.44
N VAL A 121 -18.03 -12.00 0.01
CA VAL A 121 -17.74 -11.67 1.41
C VAL A 121 -18.04 -10.20 1.67
N LEU A 122 -17.74 -9.30 0.73
CA LEU A 122 -18.07 -7.86 0.86
C LEU A 122 -19.56 -7.65 1.11
N ASP A 123 -20.43 -8.40 0.42
CA ASP A 123 -21.89 -8.32 0.58
C ASP A 123 -22.41 -8.79 1.95
N LYS A 124 -21.58 -9.51 2.73
CA LYS A 124 -21.93 -10.03 4.06
C LYS A 124 -21.30 -9.25 5.21
N LEU A 125 -20.32 -8.42 4.91
CA LEU A 125 -19.62 -7.62 5.90
C LEU A 125 -20.47 -6.42 6.31
N VAL A 126 -20.39 -6.08 7.59
CA VAL A 126 -20.97 -4.83 8.10
C VAL A 126 -19.91 -3.99 8.81
N ILE A 127 -20.16 -2.68 8.89
CA ILE A 127 -19.36 -1.80 9.74
C ILE A 127 -19.39 -2.33 11.17
N GLY A 128 -18.21 -2.42 11.79
CA GLY A 128 -18.07 -2.98 13.14
C GLY A 128 -17.67 -4.45 13.18
N ASP A 129 -17.63 -5.15 12.04
CA ASP A 129 -17.14 -6.53 12.01
C ASP A 129 -15.66 -6.61 12.37
N LYS A 130 -15.30 -7.61 13.17
CA LYS A 130 -13.95 -7.84 13.66
C LYS A 130 -13.16 -8.64 12.63
N VAL A 131 -11.99 -8.12 12.29
CA VAL A 131 -11.04 -8.76 11.36
C VAL A 131 -9.73 -9.03 12.09
N LEU A 132 -9.37 -10.31 12.19
CA LEU A 132 -8.11 -10.77 12.77
C LEU A 132 -7.05 -10.85 11.66
N VAL A 133 -6.01 -10.03 11.75
CA VAL A 133 -4.83 -10.12 10.89
C VAL A 133 -3.78 -11.00 11.57
N LYS A 134 -3.28 -12.01 10.85
CA LYS A 134 -2.10 -12.78 11.26
C LYS A 134 -0.84 -12.04 10.84
N ALA A 135 -0.53 -10.96 11.56
CA ALA A 135 0.55 -10.05 11.27
C ALA A 135 1.91 -10.77 11.23
N TYR A 136 2.64 -10.63 10.11
CA TYR A 136 3.90 -11.33 9.85
C TYR A 136 4.75 -10.60 8.81
N GLY A 137 6.00 -10.27 9.13
CA GLY A 137 6.95 -9.66 8.18
C GLY A 137 7.77 -8.51 8.76
N VAL A 138 7.31 -7.87 9.84
CA VAL A 138 8.13 -6.86 10.53
C VAL A 138 9.41 -7.50 11.08
N GLY A 139 10.55 -6.89 10.75
CA GLY A 139 11.89 -7.41 11.09
C GLY A 139 12.53 -8.28 10.00
N LEU A 140 11.85 -8.52 8.88
CA LEU A 140 12.41 -9.23 7.72
C LEU A 140 13.64 -8.49 7.18
N LYS A 141 14.65 -9.27 6.77
CA LYS A 141 15.90 -8.80 6.18
C LYS A 141 16.33 -9.76 5.08
N ILE A 142 16.97 -9.22 4.03
CA ILE A 142 17.69 -10.01 3.03
C ILE A 142 19.15 -10.11 3.50
N LEU A 143 19.54 -11.27 4.03
CA LEU A 143 20.82 -11.48 4.70
C LEU A 143 22.01 -11.40 3.75
N ASN A 144 21.82 -11.82 2.50
CA ASN A 144 22.87 -11.81 1.48
C ASN A 144 22.84 -10.55 0.59
N PHE A 145 22.05 -9.53 0.94
CA PHE A 145 21.97 -8.25 0.24
C PHE A 145 21.55 -7.10 1.20
N PRO A 146 22.35 -6.81 2.25
CA PRO A 146 21.98 -5.91 3.34
C PRO A 146 21.80 -4.44 2.94
N GLU A 147 22.26 -4.03 1.75
CA GLU A 147 22.07 -2.70 1.19
C GLU A 147 20.61 -2.39 0.80
N VAL A 148 19.75 -3.41 0.79
CA VAL A 148 18.31 -3.29 0.60
C VAL A 148 17.60 -3.64 1.89
N ARG A 149 16.88 -2.65 2.42
CA ARG A 149 15.98 -2.85 3.57
C ARG A 149 14.60 -3.19 3.05
N VAL A 150 13.99 -4.23 3.63
CA VAL A 150 12.61 -4.63 3.38
C VAL A 150 11.73 -4.27 4.59
N MET A 151 10.45 -3.99 4.34
CA MET A 151 9.46 -3.61 5.36
C MET A 151 8.04 -3.82 4.83
N ASN A 152 7.02 -3.80 5.71
CA ASN A 152 5.59 -3.85 5.35
C ASN A 152 5.14 -4.97 4.40
N ILE A 153 5.93 -6.03 4.24
CA ILE A 153 5.68 -7.09 3.27
C ILE A 153 5.68 -8.46 3.94
N ASP A 154 4.69 -9.28 3.61
CA ASP A 154 4.67 -10.69 3.99
C ASP A 154 5.83 -11.42 3.29
N PRO A 155 6.64 -12.24 3.99
CA PRO A 155 7.71 -13.03 3.36
C PRO A 155 7.24 -13.90 2.19
N LYS A 156 5.99 -14.36 2.19
CA LYS A 156 5.37 -15.07 1.05
C LYS A 156 5.26 -14.17 -0.17
N LEU A 157 4.78 -12.93 -0.01
CA LEU A 157 4.69 -11.98 -1.12
C LEU A 157 6.08 -11.65 -1.67
N LEU A 158 7.07 -11.43 -0.79
CA LEU A 158 8.46 -11.18 -1.22
C LEU A 158 9.01 -12.29 -2.14
N LYS A 159 8.67 -13.55 -1.86
CA LYS A 159 9.08 -14.71 -2.69
C LYS A 159 8.39 -14.75 -4.05
N LEU A 160 7.21 -14.15 -4.18
CA LEU A 160 6.41 -14.13 -5.41
C LEU A 160 6.85 -13.02 -6.38
N MET A 161 7.58 -12.00 -5.91
CA MET A 161 8.00 -10.83 -6.70
C MET A 161 9.15 -11.09 -7.71
N ASP A 162 9.54 -12.33 -8.01
CA ASP A 162 10.63 -12.65 -8.97
C ASP A 162 11.93 -11.81 -8.81
N LEU A 163 12.37 -11.63 -7.57
CA LEU A 163 13.55 -10.82 -7.26
C LEU A 163 14.86 -11.52 -7.65
N LYS A 164 15.74 -10.82 -8.36
CA LYS A 164 17.01 -11.37 -8.87
C LYS A 164 18.19 -10.52 -8.46
N ILE A 165 19.30 -11.15 -8.07
CA ILE A 165 20.58 -10.44 -7.92
C ILE A 165 21.32 -10.55 -9.25
N VAL A 166 21.51 -9.42 -9.92
CA VAL A 166 22.17 -9.32 -11.23
C VAL A 166 23.23 -8.23 -11.14
N GLU A 167 24.49 -8.59 -11.43
CA GLU A 167 25.61 -7.62 -11.49
C GLU A 167 25.78 -6.76 -10.21
N GLY A 168 25.47 -7.32 -9.04
CA GLY A 168 25.57 -6.62 -7.75
C GLY A 168 24.43 -5.62 -7.46
N PHE A 169 23.32 -5.73 -8.18
CA PHE A 169 22.06 -5.04 -7.93
C PHE A 169 20.94 -6.04 -7.63
N LEU A 170 19.95 -5.63 -6.83
CA LEU A 170 18.69 -6.34 -6.69
C LEU A 170 17.73 -5.82 -7.76
N GLU A 171 17.48 -6.65 -8.77
CA GLU A 171 16.47 -6.38 -9.79
C GLU A 171 15.07 -6.65 -9.23
N VAL A 172 14.17 -5.67 -9.34
CA VAL A 172 12.81 -5.71 -8.80
C VAL A 172 11.81 -5.36 -9.91
N PRO A 173 10.83 -6.23 -10.23
CA PRO A 173 9.79 -5.89 -11.19
C PRO A 173 8.87 -4.80 -10.65
N VAL A 174 8.57 -3.81 -11.48
CA VAL A 174 7.66 -2.70 -11.20
C VAL A 174 6.88 -2.33 -12.46
N THR A 175 5.68 -1.80 -12.31
CA THR A 175 4.91 -1.27 -13.44
C THR A 175 5.42 0.11 -13.86
N HIS A 176 5.74 0.97 -12.88
CA HIS A 176 6.09 2.38 -13.14
C HIS A 176 7.35 2.84 -12.40
N LEU A 177 8.00 3.85 -12.98
CA LEU A 177 8.99 4.68 -12.30
C LEU A 177 8.33 5.99 -11.91
N VAL A 178 8.56 6.43 -10.67
CA VAL A 178 7.98 7.66 -10.12
C VAL A 178 9.12 8.58 -9.67
N PRO A 179 9.19 9.84 -10.13
CA PRO A 179 10.22 10.76 -9.66
C PRO A 179 9.91 11.26 -8.25
N ALA A 180 10.92 11.35 -7.38
CA ALA A 180 10.72 11.90 -6.03
C ALA A 180 10.12 13.32 -5.99
N SER A 181 10.23 14.10 -7.08
CA SER A 181 9.72 15.48 -7.17
C SER A 181 8.21 15.60 -7.14
N ILE A 182 7.47 14.53 -7.43
CA ILE A 182 6.00 14.52 -7.36
C ILE A 182 5.46 13.79 -6.13
N MET A 183 6.34 13.33 -5.24
CA MET A 183 5.89 12.76 -3.97
C MET A 183 5.45 13.89 -3.02
N GLY A 184 4.31 13.71 -2.35
CA GLY A 184 3.64 14.76 -1.57
C GLY A 184 3.32 14.37 -0.13
N SER A 185 2.02 14.38 0.19
CA SER A 185 1.47 14.06 1.51
C SER A 185 2.08 12.78 2.07
N GLY A 186 2.40 12.77 3.37
CA GLY A 186 3.13 11.68 4.04
C GLY A 186 4.65 11.88 4.12
N LEU A 187 5.22 12.88 3.42
CA LEU A 187 6.58 13.37 3.71
C LEU A 187 6.66 13.99 5.11
N GLY A 188 7.80 13.80 5.79
CA GLY A 188 8.01 14.25 7.17
C GLY A 188 7.54 13.27 8.26
N ALA A 189 6.89 12.16 7.88
CA ALA A 189 6.65 11.06 8.81
C ALA A 189 7.98 10.52 9.38
N VAL A 190 8.01 10.28 10.70
CA VAL A 190 9.22 9.86 11.43
C VAL A 190 9.64 8.40 11.18
N GLN A 191 8.80 7.64 10.48
CA GLN A 191 8.98 6.22 10.20
C GLN A 191 8.23 5.81 8.92
N THR A 192 8.54 4.64 8.36
CA THR A 192 7.98 4.11 7.09
C THR A 192 7.28 2.75 7.23
N TYR A 193 7.06 2.28 8.46
CA TYR A 193 6.39 1.03 8.85
C TYR A 193 4.86 1.13 9.00
N SER A 194 4.29 2.33 9.02
CA SER A 194 2.85 2.53 8.93
C SER A 194 2.48 3.51 7.82
N GLY A 195 1.24 3.40 7.36
CA GLY A 195 0.70 4.24 6.31
C GLY A 195 1.52 4.25 5.03
N ASP A 196 1.42 5.37 4.34
CA ASP A 196 1.82 5.57 2.96
C ASP A 196 2.21 7.04 2.74
N TYR A 197 2.45 7.39 1.48
CA TYR A 197 2.66 8.75 1.01
C TYR A 197 2.35 8.85 -0.49
N ASP A 198 2.02 10.06 -0.95
CA ASP A 198 1.19 10.21 -2.14
C ASP A 198 2.00 10.57 -3.39
N ILE A 199 1.64 9.98 -4.53
CA ILE A 199 2.09 10.38 -5.86
C ILE A 199 1.16 11.48 -6.37
N GLN A 200 1.65 12.72 -6.51
CA GLN A 200 0.84 13.81 -7.04
C GLN A 200 0.70 13.72 -8.57
N LEU A 201 -0.53 13.81 -9.07
CA LEU A 201 -0.85 13.69 -10.51
C LEU A 201 -1.36 15.00 -11.13
N PHE A 202 -1.05 16.15 -10.54
CA PHE A 202 -1.56 17.46 -10.98
C PHE A 202 -0.82 18.07 -12.17
N ASP A 203 0.34 17.52 -12.56
CA ASP A 203 1.13 17.98 -13.70
C ASP A 203 1.03 16.98 -14.86
N GLU A 204 0.24 17.31 -15.88
CA GLU A 204 -0.04 16.40 -17.00
C GLU A 204 1.19 15.97 -17.78
N GLU A 205 2.19 16.86 -17.94
CA GLU A 205 3.42 16.54 -18.65
C GLU A 205 4.23 15.46 -17.91
N THR A 206 4.35 15.59 -16.58
CA THR A 206 5.00 14.58 -15.74
C THR A 206 4.21 13.28 -15.73
N VAL A 207 2.88 13.32 -15.59
CA VAL A 207 2.02 12.12 -15.62
C VAL A 207 2.27 11.32 -16.90
N LYS A 208 2.16 11.95 -18.07
CA LYS A 208 2.37 11.31 -19.38
C LYS A 208 3.80 10.78 -19.55
N LYS A 209 4.80 11.54 -19.08
CA LYS A 209 6.22 11.15 -19.19
C LYS A 209 6.54 9.86 -18.42
N TYR A 210 5.87 9.64 -17.29
CA TYR A 210 6.10 8.48 -16.43
C TYR A 210 4.98 7.43 -16.53
N HIS A 211 4.03 7.61 -17.45
CA HIS A 211 2.88 6.74 -17.66
C HIS A 211 2.09 6.52 -16.37
N LEU A 212 1.72 7.59 -15.68
CA LEU A 212 1.05 7.47 -14.37
C LEU A 212 -0.48 7.49 -14.49
N GLU A 213 -1.01 7.69 -15.69
CA GLU A 213 -2.44 7.71 -15.99
C GLU A 213 -3.13 6.35 -15.88
N ASP A 214 -2.38 5.24 -15.99
CA ASP A 214 -2.87 3.86 -15.93
C ASP A 214 -2.38 3.11 -14.67
N LEU A 215 -1.94 3.84 -13.65
CA LEU A 215 -1.66 3.28 -12.32
C LEU A 215 -2.86 2.48 -11.81
N ARG A 216 -2.59 1.29 -11.28
CA ARG A 216 -3.61 0.44 -10.64
C ARG A 216 -3.35 0.28 -9.16
N LEU A 217 -4.41 0.05 -8.41
CA LEU A 217 -4.34 -0.35 -7.02
C LEU A 217 -3.59 -1.70 -6.94
N GLY A 218 -2.58 -1.77 -6.09
CA GLY A 218 -1.72 -2.94 -5.94
C GLY A 218 -0.50 -2.98 -6.85
N ASP A 219 -0.31 -2.00 -7.74
CA ASP A 219 0.89 -1.92 -8.58
C ASP A 219 2.15 -1.75 -7.74
N LEU A 220 3.21 -2.47 -8.13
CA LEU A 220 4.56 -2.28 -7.62
C LEU A 220 5.20 -1.12 -8.39
N VAL A 221 5.61 -0.06 -7.68
CA VAL A 221 6.24 1.12 -8.30
C VAL A 221 7.62 1.39 -7.71
N ALA A 222 8.53 1.90 -8.54
CA ALA A 222 9.86 2.34 -8.11
C ALA A 222 9.93 3.86 -8.02
N ILE A 223 10.22 4.38 -6.83
CA ILE A 223 10.33 5.80 -6.56
C ILE A 223 11.81 6.19 -6.58
N MET A 224 12.16 6.96 -7.60
CA MET A 224 13.53 7.31 -7.94
C MET A 224 13.99 8.52 -7.14
N ASN A 225 15.22 8.46 -6.62
CA ASN A 225 15.83 9.45 -5.73
C ASN A 225 15.11 9.61 -4.38
N ALA A 226 14.50 8.53 -3.88
CA ALA A 226 13.82 8.49 -2.59
C ALA A 226 14.41 7.40 -1.68
N GLU A 227 14.76 7.78 -0.45
CA GLU A 227 15.23 6.85 0.59
C GLU A 227 14.25 6.78 1.75
N HIS A 228 13.83 5.56 2.11
CA HIS A 228 12.82 5.31 3.15
C HIS A 228 13.34 4.45 4.32
N THR A 229 14.66 4.45 4.56
CA THR A 229 15.28 3.58 5.57
C THR A 229 14.72 3.82 6.98
N TYR A 230 14.40 5.08 7.29
CA TYR A 230 13.82 5.49 8.58
C TYR A 230 12.57 6.36 8.32
N GLY A 231 12.76 7.66 8.06
CA GLY A 231 11.75 8.52 7.45
C GLY A 231 11.94 8.60 5.94
N ARG A 232 11.04 9.32 5.26
CA ARG A 232 11.08 9.53 3.81
C ARG A 232 11.89 10.79 3.49
N ILE A 233 12.95 10.66 2.70
CA ILE A 233 13.77 11.79 2.25
C ILE A 233 14.09 11.70 0.76
N TYR A 234 14.33 12.86 0.15
CA TYR A 234 15.00 12.91 -1.15
C TYR A 234 16.48 12.59 -0.99
N ARG A 235 16.99 11.66 -1.80
CA ARG A 235 18.41 11.34 -1.88
C ARG A 235 18.75 10.88 -3.29
N SER A 236 19.57 11.67 -3.98
CA SER A 236 20.03 11.33 -5.33
C SER A 236 20.63 9.93 -5.38
N GLY A 237 20.16 9.13 -6.34
CA GLY A 237 20.58 7.74 -6.55
C GLY A 237 19.90 6.71 -5.64
N ALA A 238 19.19 7.12 -4.58
CA ALA A 238 18.40 6.19 -3.79
C ALA A 238 17.19 5.69 -4.58
N VAL A 239 16.74 4.48 -4.28
CA VAL A 239 15.56 3.88 -4.91
C VAL A 239 14.72 3.21 -3.84
N SER A 240 13.41 3.47 -3.85
CA SER A 240 12.44 2.83 -2.98
C SER A 240 11.36 2.13 -3.80
N ILE A 241 10.90 0.98 -3.35
CA ILE A 241 9.82 0.22 -3.98
C ILE A 241 8.62 0.28 -3.05
N GLY A 242 7.44 0.51 -3.61
CA GLY A 242 6.18 0.51 -2.87
C GLY A 242 5.03 -0.12 -3.65
N VAL A 243 3.92 -0.28 -2.95
CA VAL A 243 2.64 -0.75 -3.49
C VAL A 243 1.67 0.42 -3.50
N VAL A 244 0.95 0.64 -4.61
CA VAL A 244 -0.15 1.63 -4.68
C VAL A 244 -1.35 1.12 -3.86
N VAL A 245 -1.83 1.88 -2.89
CA VAL A 245 -2.79 1.39 -1.87
C VAL A 245 -4.14 2.11 -1.84
N HIS A 246 -4.25 3.31 -2.39
CA HIS A 246 -5.52 4.02 -2.54
C HIS A 246 -5.54 4.84 -3.83
N THR A 247 -6.74 5.29 -4.23
CA THR A 247 -6.93 6.04 -5.48
C THR A 247 -6.33 7.43 -5.43
N ASP A 248 -6.34 8.08 -6.58
CA ASP A 248 -6.07 9.50 -6.75
C ASP A 248 -6.98 10.39 -5.90
N CYS A 249 -6.54 11.63 -5.78
CA CYS A 249 -7.07 12.61 -4.88
C CYS A 249 -7.19 13.94 -5.62
N VAL A 250 -8.24 14.69 -5.31
CA VAL A 250 -8.42 16.01 -5.92
C VAL A 250 -7.60 17.07 -5.19
N MET A 251 -7.23 16.82 -3.93
CA MET A 251 -6.60 17.78 -3.01
C MET A 251 -5.14 18.05 -3.34
N ALA A 252 -4.72 19.33 -3.33
CA ALA A 252 -3.32 19.71 -3.53
C ALA A 252 -2.38 18.96 -2.55
N GLY A 253 -1.27 18.45 -3.07
CA GLY A 253 -0.31 17.69 -2.28
C GLY A 253 -0.62 16.19 -2.17
N HIS A 254 -1.79 15.73 -2.63
CA HIS A 254 -2.24 14.34 -2.54
C HIS A 254 -2.33 13.64 -3.91
N GLY A 255 -2.60 12.34 -3.89
CA GLY A 255 -2.82 11.47 -5.07
C GLY A 255 -2.72 10.00 -4.66
N PRO A 256 -2.52 9.04 -5.59
CA PRO A 256 -2.45 7.62 -5.20
C PRO A 256 -1.37 7.36 -4.14
N GLY A 257 -1.78 6.76 -3.02
CA GLY A 257 -0.91 6.49 -1.88
C GLY A 257 -0.01 5.29 -2.13
N VAL A 258 1.22 5.33 -1.63
CA VAL A 258 2.21 4.26 -1.76
C VAL A 258 2.73 3.78 -0.41
N THR A 259 2.43 2.53 -0.04
CA THR A 259 3.08 1.87 1.10
C THR A 259 4.45 1.33 0.67
N THR A 260 5.52 1.76 1.35
CA THR A 260 6.89 1.31 1.06
C THR A 260 7.09 -0.15 1.46
N ILE A 261 7.70 -0.95 0.59
CA ILE A 261 8.06 -2.34 0.87
C ILE A 261 9.57 -2.62 0.81
N MET A 262 10.32 -1.84 0.03
CA MET A 262 11.78 -1.93 -0.03
C MET A 262 12.43 -0.55 -0.23
N THR A 263 13.68 -0.40 0.20
CA THR A 263 14.47 0.82 -0.02
C THR A 263 15.95 0.52 -0.05
N SER A 264 16.69 1.27 -0.85
CA SER A 264 18.15 1.30 -0.84
C SER A 264 18.67 2.73 -0.94
N GLY A 265 19.24 3.23 0.14
CA GLY A 265 19.87 4.56 0.18
C GLY A 265 21.16 4.66 -0.67
N SER A 266 21.77 3.51 -1.01
CA SER A 266 22.95 3.41 -1.88
C SER A 266 22.60 3.08 -3.34
N GLY A 267 21.32 3.04 -3.70
CA GLY A 267 20.88 2.79 -5.07
C GLY A 267 21.10 1.36 -5.56
N LYS A 268 21.10 0.37 -4.66
CA LYS A 268 21.33 -1.05 -5.00
C LYS A 268 20.09 -1.79 -5.51
N ILE A 269 19.00 -1.08 -5.75
CA ILE A 269 17.81 -1.60 -6.40
C ILE A 269 17.81 -1.15 -7.86
N LYS A 270 17.63 -2.10 -8.78
CA LYS A 270 17.47 -1.87 -10.21
C LYS A 270 16.03 -2.19 -10.61
N PRO A 271 15.16 -1.19 -10.83
CA PRO A 271 13.80 -1.46 -11.29
C PRO A 271 13.81 -2.13 -12.68
N ARG A 272 12.96 -3.12 -12.88
CA ARG A 272 12.67 -3.76 -14.18
C ARG A 272 11.21 -3.50 -14.51
N ILE A 273 10.91 -2.90 -15.65
CA ILE A 273 9.53 -2.69 -16.07
C ILE A 273 8.87 -4.04 -16.38
N ASP A 274 7.73 -4.28 -15.75
CA ASP A 274 6.90 -5.46 -15.88
C ASP A 274 5.42 -5.05 -15.65
N PRO A 275 4.60 -4.97 -16.70
CA PRO A 275 3.18 -4.60 -16.59
C PRO A 275 2.36 -5.51 -15.67
N GLU A 276 2.86 -6.71 -15.38
CA GLU A 276 2.18 -7.72 -14.56
C GLU A 276 2.58 -7.63 -13.07
N ALA A 277 3.44 -6.66 -12.70
CA ALA A 277 3.93 -6.45 -11.34
C ALA A 277 2.87 -5.81 -10.42
N ASN A 278 1.78 -6.53 -10.17
CA ASN A 278 0.68 -6.12 -9.31
C ASN A 278 0.39 -7.19 -8.24
N ILE A 279 0.20 -6.79 -6.98
CA ILE A 279 0.00 -7.73 -5.87
C ILE A 279 -1.26 -8.58 -6.01
N ALA A 280 -2.31 -8.10 -6.68
CA ALA A 280 -3.53 -8.87 -6.92
C ALA A 280 -3.24 -10.11 -7.76
N LYS A 281 -2.39 -9.96 -8.79
CA LYS A 281 -1.94 -11.06 -9.63
C LYS A 281 -0.97 -11.97 -8.90
N LEU A 282 0.04 -11.41 -8.23
CA LEU A 282 1.04 -12.18 -7.49
C LEU A 282 0.40 -13.04 -6.39
N LEU A 283 -0.65 -12.54 -5.72
CA LEU A 283 -1.36 -13.23 -4.64
C LEU A 283 -2.61 -13.99 -5.12
N ASN A 284 -2.94 -13.93 -6.41
CA ASN A 284 -4.13 -14.54 -7.01
C ASN A 284 -5.44 -14.11 -6.30
N LEU A 285 -5.65 -12.81 -6.16
CA LEU A 285 -6.83 -12.20 -5.50
C LEU A 285 -7.98 -11.88 -6.47
N ARG A 286 -7.68 -11.89 -7.76
CA ARG A 286 -8.56 -11.52 -8.87
C ARG A 286 -8.33 -12.53 -9.99
N ASP A 287 -9.42 -13.06 -10.55
CA ASP A 287 -9.37 -13.98 -11.69
C ASP A 287 -9.55 -13.24 -13.03
N ASP A 288 -9.90 -11.96 -12.97
CA ASP A 288 -10.28 -11.10 -14.11
C ASP A 288 -9.17 -10.14 -14.58
N ILE A 289 -7.94 -10.29 -14.06
CA ILE A 289 -6.74 -9.49 -14.44
C ILE A 289 -5.47 -10.34 -14.57
#